data_AF-A0A354PD57-F1
#
_entry.id   AF-A0A354PD57-F1
#
_cell.length_a   1.000
_cell.length_b   1.000
_cell.length_c   1.000
_cell.angle_alpha   90.00
_cell.angle_beta   90.00
_cell.angle_gamma   90.00
#
_symmetry.space_group_name_H-M   'P 1'
#
loop_
_entity.id
_entity.type
_entity.pdbx_description
1 polymer ?
#
loop_
_entity_poly.entity_id
_entity_poly.type
_entity_poly.pdbx_seq_one_letter_code
_entity_poly.pdbx_strand_id
1 'polypeptide(L)'
;MGRISSSIGLITGTDIVGTVDKLLAISAQPRDRLVARTEKLQEQQSAIAELTALVIGVELSSKRLSLPGQFEARTATSTNDKAVSVAAASNAEMGSFTARTLQLAATHSAESDFRSTGSATSLGLSGEILIRSGGFLAESAELSKLNQGRGVQPGSIRISDRAGNSAQIDLSKAKNIDDVINAINETSSIRVRATTVGDSIRLTDISGSTTSNLRVDEVGGGETAADLGLRGINVSGNTALGHDIYGTVGDTVATGLQGIKLSELNGGAGLGTLGTIQVRTSNGNTGSIDLSAAATTQDVIRTINDSGLGVEARLNDNSGGFRIRDLTGGNANTLSITSTDSTASKLGINSTSTGRVIDGKDLGRPIINLNTKLAELRQGRGISPGSIRISDSTGKSANVALEDTQQLTINQLLTGINNSGLSLTASINA
;
A
#
# COMPACT_ATOMS: atom_id res chain seq x y z
N MET A 1 110.44 -17.22 -44.80
CA MET A 1 109.22 -16.46 -44.46
C MET A 1 109.11 -16.38 -42.93
N GLY A 2 109.86 -15.46 -42.32
CA GLY A 2 109.79 -15.20 -40.88
C GLY A 2 108.55 -14.37 -40.59
N ARG A 3 107.66 -14.88 -39.73
CA ARG A 3 106.51 -14.11 -39.24
C ARG A 3 106.97 -13.34 -38.02
N ILE A 4 107.06 -12.01 -38.15
CA ILE A 4 107.34 -11.11 -37.03
C ILE A 4 106.11 -11.17 -36.10
N SER A 5 106.26 -11.80 -34.93
CA SER A 5 105.28 -11.72 -33.85
C SER A 5 105.36 -10.33 -33.23
N SER A 6 104.35 -9.50 -33.50
CA SER A 6 104.26 -8.09 -33.05
C SER A 6 104.04 -7.92 -31.54
N SER A 7 104.10 -8.98 -30.73
CA SER A 7 103.79 -8.93 -29.29
C SER A 7 104.99 -8.72 -28.37
N ILE A 8 106.23 -8.85 -28.88
CA ILE A 8 107.46 -8.75 -28.08
C ILE A 8 108.32 -7.62 -28.65
N GLY A 9 108.76 -6.68 -27.79
CA GLY A 9 109.61 -5.56 -28.21
C GLY A 9 110.94 -6.04 -28.79
N LEU A 10 111.26 -5.62 -30.02
CA LEU A 10 112.39 -6.12 -30.84
C LEU A 10 113.80 -5.91 -30.24
N ILE A 11 113.93 -5.14 -29.14
CA ILE A 11 115.24 -4.82 -28.51
C ILE A 11 115.31 -5.21 -27.03
N THR A 12 114.19 -5.22 -26.30
CA THR A 12 114.18 -5.37 -24.84
C THR A 12 113.70 -6.74 -24.36
N GLY A 13 113.12 -7.57 -25.24
CA GLY A 13 112.56 -8.88 -24.87
C GLY A 13 111.33 -8.79 -23.95
N THR A 14 110.76 -7.60 -23.78
CA THR A 14 109.62 -7.36 -22.88
C THR A 14 108.30 -7.62 -23.60
N ASP A 15 107.41 -8.35 -22.95
CA ASP A 15 106.05 -8.64 -23.40
C ASP A 15 105.17 -7.39 -23.20
N ILE A 16 105.03 -6.61 -24.27
CA ILE A 16 104.32 -5.33 -24.23
C ILE A 16 102.81 -5.57 -24.13
N VAL A 17 102.30 -6.56 -24.86
CA VAL A 17 100.86 -6.91 -24.84
C VAL A 17 100.49 -7.39 -23.43
N GLY A 18 101.26 -8.31 -22.85
CA GLY A 18 101.01 -8.78 -21.48
C GLY A 18 101.18 -7.69 -20.41
N THR A 19 102.03 -6.69 -20.62
CA THR A 19 102.17 -5.54 -19.69
C THR A 19 100.99 -4.58 -19.81
N VAL A 20 100.55 -4.29 -21.04
CA VAL A 20 99.36 -3.46 -21.31
C VAL A 20 98.10 -4.15 -20.78
N ASP A 21 97.94 -5.46 -20.97
CA ASP A 21 96.83 -6.24 -20.40
C ASP A 21 96.82 -6.20 -18.88
N LYS A 22 98.00 -6.29 -18.23
CA LYS A 22 98.12 -6.16 -16.76
C LYS A 22 97.77 -4.75 -16.27
N LEU A 23 98.17 -3.70 -16.97
CA LEU A 23 97.81 -2.31 -16.63
C LEU A 23 96.32 -2.02 -16.90
N LEU A 24 95.76 -2.57 -17.97
CA LEU A 24 94.32 -2.57 -18.25
C LEU A 24 93.55 -3.30 -17.15
N ALA A 25 94.04 -4.45 -16.67
CA ALA A 25 93.43 -5.18 -15.56
C ALA A 25 93.47 -4.40 -14.25
N ILE A 26 94.57 -3.69 -13.94
CA ILE A 26 94.67 -2.85 -12.75
C ILE A 26 93.73 -1.64 -12.85
N SER A 27 93.70 -0.96 -14.00
CA SER A 27 92.81 0.19 -14.22
C SER A 27 91.32 -0.20 -14.30
N ALA A 28 91.02 -1.46 -14.64
CA ALA A 28 89.66 -2.01 -14.61
C ALA A 28 89.16 -2.36 -13.19
N GLN A 29 90.04 -2.51 -12.18
CA GLN A 29 89.64 -2.91 -10.82
C GLN A 29 88.51 -2.06 -10.19
N PRO A 30 88.48 -0.71 -10.30
CA PRO A 30 87.38 0.09 -9.76
C PRO A 30 86.05 -0.20 -10.45
N ARG A 31 86.07 -0.40 -11.78
CA ARG A 31 84.89 -0.79 -12.57
C ARG A 31 84.41 -2.17 -12.15
N ASP A 32 85.32 -3.15 -12.07
CA ASP A 32 84.97 -4.52 -11.73
C ASP A 32 84.40 -4.62 -10.30
N ARG A 33 84.91 -3.81 -9.36
CA ARG A 33 84.30 -3.66 -8.02
C ARG A 33 82.89 -3.08 -8.06
N LEU A 34 82.63 -2.10 -8.92
CA LEU A 34 81.29 -1.52 -9.10
C LEU A 34 80.33 -2.51 -9.77
N VAL A 35 80.80 -3.29 -10.75
CA VAL A 35 80.02 -4.36 -11.39
C VAL A 35 79.65 -5.42 -10.35
N ALA A 36 80.62 -5.94 -9.59
CA ALA A 36 80.38 -6.92 -8.53
C ALA A 36 79.43 -6.37 -7.44
N ARG A 37 79.53 -5.08 -7.10
CA ARG A 37 78.59 -4.43 -6.16
C ARG A 37 77.19 -4.33 -6.75
N THR A 38 77.06 -4.02 -8.04
CA THR A 38 75.78 -3.95 -8.75
C THR A 38 75.13 -5.33 -8.82
N GLU A 39 75.88 -6.38 -9.14
CA GLU A 39 75.41 -7.76 -9.13
C GLU A 39 74.88 -8.16 -7.75
N LYS A 40 75.63 -7.86 -6.68
CA LYS A 40 75.19 -8.14 -5.31
C LYS A 40 73.93 -7.35 -4.92
N LEU A 41 73.81 -6.09 -5.34
CA LEU A 41 72.60 -5.29 -5.13
C LEU A 41 71.41 -5.83 -5.92
N GLN A 42 71.64 -6.34 -7.14
CA GLN A 42 70.62 -6.98 -7.97
C GLN A 42 70.10 -8.27 -7.32
N GLU A 43 70.99 -9.11 -6.78
CA GLU A 43 70.63 -10.30 -6.00
C GLU A 43 69.82 -9.93 -4.75
N GLN A 44 70.25 -8.90 -4.01
CA GLN A 44 69.51 -8.40 -2.85
C GLN A 44 68.12 -7.88 -3.24
N GLN A 45 68.00 -7.17 -4.35
CA GLN A 45 66.71 -6.69 -4.86
C GLN A 45 65.78 -7.86 -5.20
N SER A 46 66.30 -8.92 -5.83
CA SER A 46 65.52 -10.13 -6.13
C SER A 46 65.05 -10.83 -4.86
N ALA A 47 65.93 -11.00 -3.87
CA ALA A 47 65.59 -11.61 -2.59
C ALA A 47 64.53 -10.81 -1.81
N ILE A 48 64.63 -9.46 -1.83
CA ILE A 48 63.62 -8.58 -1.21
C ILE A 48 62.29 -8.68 -1.94
N ALA A 49 62.29 -8.75 -3.27
CA ALA A 49 61.07 -8.93 -4.06
C ALA A 49 60.37 -10.26 -3.73
N GLU A 50 61.14 -11.35 -3.63
CA GLU A 50 60.62 -12.67 -3.25
C GLU A 50 60.05 -12.68 -1.82
N LEU A 51 60.77 -12.10 -0.86
CA LEU A 51 60.28 -11.95 0.50
C LEU A 51 58.99 -11.12 0.55
N THR A 52 58.92 -10.03 -0.21
CA THR A 52 57.73 -9.18 -0.28
C THR A 52 56.53 -9.97 -0.83
N ALA A 53 56.73 -10.78 -1.87
CA ALA A 53 55.68 -11.63 -2.42
C ALA A 53 55.17 -12.66 -1.39
N LEU A 54 56.07 -13.28 -0.63
CA LEU A 54 55.72 -14.21 0.45
C LEU A 54 54.92 -13.51 1.56
N VAL A 55 55.35 -12.32 1.98
CA VAL A 55 54.66 -11.52 3.01
C VAL A 55 53.26 -11.12 2.55
N ILE A 56 53.08 -10.69 1.29
CA ILE A 56 51.76 -10.40 0.72
C ILE A 56 50.87 -11.66 0.72
N GLY A 57 51.45 -12.83 0.41
CA GLY A 57 50.73 -14.11 0.46
C GLY A 57 50.22 -14.45 1.88
N VAL A 58 51.06 -14.24 2.89
CA VAL A 58 50.68 -14.42 4.30
C VAL A 58 49.65 -13.38 4.72
N GLU A 59 49.81 -12.11 4.35
CA GLU A 59 48.88 -11.04 4.67
C GLU A 59 47.48 -11.31 4.08
N LEU A 60 47.41 -11.73 2.81
CA LEU A 60 46.15 -12.07 2.16
C LEU A 60 45.47 -13.28 2.83
N SER A 61 46.25 -14.29 3.22
CA SER A 61 45.75 -15.48 3.91
C SER A 61 45.22 -15.12 5.31
N SER A 62 45.96 -14.27 6.04
CA SER A 62 45.54 -13.77 7.35
C SER A 62 44.29 -12.90 7.26
N LYS A 63 44.19 -12.03 6.24
CA LYS A 63 42.98 -11.21 6.00
C LYS A 63 41.76 -12.08 5.73
N ARG A 64 41.90 -13.15 4.95
CA ARG A 64 40.81 -14.11 4.69
C ARG A 64 40.39 -14.83 5.97
N LEU A 65 41.35 -15.25 6.81
CA LEU A 65 41.08 -15.90 8.09
C LEU A 65 40.46 -14.94 9.12
N SER A 66 40.75 -13.64 9.01
CA SER A 66 40.18 -12.62 9.90
C SER A 66 38.71 -12.30 9.63
N LEU A 67 38.10 -12.81 8.55
CA LEU A 67 36.70 -12.54 8.21
C LEU A 67 35.77 -13.37 9.10
N PRO A 68 34.96 -12.75 9.99
CA PRO A 68 34.10 -13.48 10.93
C PRO A 68 33.09 -14.40 10.24
N GLY A 69 32.59 -14.00 9.06
CA GLY A 69 31.59 -14.76 8.30
C GLY A 69 32.04 -16.17 7.87
N GLN A 70 33.35 -16.46 7.86
CA GLN A 70 33.85 -17.81 7.56
C GLN A 70 33.62 -18.80 8.71
N PHE A 71 33.56 -18.31 9.96
CA PHE A 71 33.32 -19.15 11.14
C PHE A 71 31.84 -19.28 11.50
N GLU A 72 31.01 -18.43 10.91
CA GLU A 72 29.55 -18.46 11.07
C GLU A 72 28.86 -19.09 9.85
N ALA A 73 29.61 -19.71 8.94
CA ALA A 73 29.05 -20.36 7.76
C ALA A 73 28.09 -21.49 8.17
N ARG A 74 26.88 -21.48 7.62
CA ARG A 74 25.84 -22.48 7.87
C ARG A 74 25.53 -23.23 6.59
N THR A 75 25.13 -24.49 6.72
CA THR A 75 24.68 -25.32 5.61
C THR A 75 23.20 -25.66 5.80
N ALA A 76 22.43 -25.62 4.71
CA ALA A 76 21.05 -26.07 4.68
C ALA A 76 20.96 -27.32 3.80
N THR A 77 20.12 -28.28 4.20
CA THR A 77 19.84 -29.48 3.43
C THR A 77 18.33 -29.60 3.26
N SER A 78 17.87 -30.02 2.08
CA SER A 78 16.46 -30.29 1.80
C SER A 78 16.26 -31.77 1.60
N THR A 79 15.15 -32.31 2.10
CA THR A 79 14.75 -33.70 1.85
C THR A 79 14.31 -33.91 0.39
N ASN A 80 13.98 -32.84 -0.34
CA ASN A 80 13.59 -32.89 -1.75
C ASN A 80 14.11 -31.65 -2.51
N ASP A 81 15.37 -31.71 -2.94
CA ASP A 81 16.04 -30.62 -3.66
C ASP A 81 15.40 -30.27 -5.02
N LYS A 82 14.63 -31.19 -5.62
CA LYS A 82 13.93 -30.93 -6.89
C LYS A 82 12.72 -30.03 -6.70
N ALA A 83 12.12 -30.04 -5.51
CA ALA A 83 10.97 -29.19 -5.20
C ALA A 83 11.41 -27.85 -4.59
N VAL A 84 12.35 -27.88 -3.64
CA VAL A 84 12.89 -26.69 -2.96
C VAL A 84 14.35 -26.94 -2.62
N SER A 85 15.24 -26.10 -3.16
CA SER A 85 16.62 -25.96 -2.71
C SER A 85 16.73 -24.78 -1.75
N VAL A 86 17.58 -24.90 -0.74
CA VAL A 86 17.77 -23.89 0.30
C VAL A 86 19.25 -23.59 0.47
N ALA A 87 19.59 -22.31 0.59
CA ALA A 87 20.91 -21.83 0.94
C ALA A 87 20.83 -21.04 2.24
N ALA A 88 21.76 -21.26 3.16
CA ALA A 88 21.81 -20.56 4.44
C ALA A 88 22.85 -19.44 4.42
N ALA A 89 22.47 -18.27 4.91
CA ALA A 89 23.40 -17.19 5.23
C ALA A 89 24.02 -17.39 6.62
N SER A 90 25.08 -16.64 6.95
CA SER A 90 25.79 -16.78 8.24
C SER A 90 24.91 -16.50 9.47
N ASN A 91 23.87 -15.67 9.30
CA ASN A 91 22.90 -15.32 10.34
C ASN A 91 21.64 -16.21 10.37
N ALA A 92 21.52 -17.23 9.52
CA ALA A 92 20.30 -18.04 9.40
C ALA A 92 20.09 -18.93 10.63
N GLU A 93 18.96 -18.87 11.33
CA GLU A 93 18.72 -19.65 12.56
C GLU A 93 18.97 -21.16 12.39
N MET A 94 19.59 -21.79 13.41
CA MET A 94 19.82 -23.25 13.39
C MET A 94 18.52 -23.97 13.76
N GLY A 95 18.08 -24.87 12.89
CA GLY A 95 16.88 -25.66 13.15
C GLY A 95 16.46 -26.51 11.96
N SER A 96 15.40 -27.29 12.17
CA SER A 96 14.71 -28.00 11.10
C SER A 96 13.44 -27.24 10.72
N PHE A 97 13.26 -26.98 9.44
CA PHE A 97 12.13 -26.22 8.90
C PHE A 97 11.29 -27.11 7.98
N THR A 98 9.97 -27.06 8.14
CA THR A 98 9.03 -27.77 7.26
C THR A 98 8.46 -26.82 6.23
N ALA A 99 8.71 -27.08 4.95
CA ALA A 99 8.13 -26.32 3.83
C ALA A 99 7.29 -27.24 2.94
N ARG A 100 6.12 -26.76 2.51
CA ARG A 100 5.26 -27.44 1.54
C ARG A 100 4.99 -26.50 0.37
N THR A 101 5.44 -26.88 -0.83
CA THR A 101 5.17 -26.13 -2.06
C THR A 101 3.73 -26.39 -2.51
N LEU A 102 2.96 -25.33 -2.73
CA LEU A 102 1.58 -25.41 -3.24
C LEU A 102 1.51 -25.03 -4.71
N GLN A 103 2.16 -23.93 -5.08
CA GLN A 103 2.22 -23.39 -6.43
C GLN A 103 3.54 -22.65 -6.63
N LEU A 104 4.07 -22.71 -7.85
CA LEU A 104 5.23 -21.91 -8.25
C LEU A 104 4.77 -20.47 -8.55
N ALA A 105 5.56 -19.49 -8.12
CA ALA A 105 5.35 -18.11 -8.56
C ALA A 105 5.44 -18.07 -10.10
N ALA A 106 4.42 -17.50 -10.74
CA ALA A 106 4.34 -17.36 -12.18
C ALA A 106 4.29 -15.88 -12.53
N THR A 107 4.92 -15.50 -13.65
CA THR A 107 4.72 -14.19 -14.26
C THR A 107 3.44 -14.22 -15.08
N HIS A 108 2.57 -13.22 -14.91
CA HIS A 108 1.41 -13.07 -15.77
C HIS A 108 1.85 -12.74 -17.21
N SER A 109 1.14 -13.28 -18.20
CA SER A 109 1.24 -12.89 -19.60
C SER A 109 -0.14 -12.42 -20.06
N ALA A 110 -0.24 -11.16 -20.50
CA ALA A 110 -1.44 -10.64 -21.11
C ALA A 110 -1.25 -10.64 -22.63
N GLU A 111 -2.05 -11.43 -23.33
CA GLU A 111 -2.14 -11.39 -24.78
C GLU A 111 -3.49 -10.79 -25.18
N SER A 112 -3.48 -9.94 -26.21
CA SER A 112 -4.71 -9.47 -26.83
C SER A 112 -5.40 -10.66 -27.50
N ASP A 113 -6.65 -10.92 -27.14
CA ASP A 113 -7.50 -11.89 -27.83
C ASP A 113 -7.77 -11.46 -29.29
N PHE A 114 -7.69 -10.15 -29.56
CA PHE A 114 -7.75 -9.62 -30.90
C PHE A 114 -6.43 -9.83 -31.65
N ARG A 115 -6.49 -10.56 -32.77
CA ARG A 115 -5.38 -10.71 -33.73
C ARG A 115 -5.71 -9.93 -35.01
N SER A 116 -4.97 -8.86 -35.27
CA SER A 116 -5.08 -8.14 -36.54
C SER A 116 -4.39 -8.94 -37.66
N THR A 117 -4.97 -8.92 -38.87
CA THR A 117 -4.37 -9.49 -40.08
C THR A 117 -3.28 -8.60 -40.69
N GLY A 118 -3.07 -7.38 -40.14
CA GLY A 118 -2.01 -6.46 -40.57
C GLY A 118 -1.88 -5.24 -39.64
N SER A 119 -0.70 -4.61 -39.61
CA SER A 119 -0.44 -3.44 -38.76
C SER A 119 -1.18 -2.17 -39.20
N ALA A 120 -1.65 -2.11 -40.44
CA ALA A 120 -2.34 -0.96 -41.03
C ALA A 120 -3.87 -1.06 -41.00
N THR A 121 -4.43 -2.16 -40.49
CA THR A 121 -5.88 -2.38 -40.47
C THR A 121 -6.49 -1.65 -39.28
N SER A 122 -7.43 -0.74 -39.54
CA SER A 122 -8.16 -0.04 -38.48
C SER A 122 -8.91 -1.05 -37.60
N LEU A 123 -8.84 -0.87 -36.28
CA LEU A 123 -9.46 -1.75 -35.29
C LEU A 123 -11.00 -1.65 -35.27
N GLY A 124 -11.59 -0.69 -35.98
CA GLY A 124 -13.06 -0.53 -36.07
C GLY A 124 -13.73 -0.11 -34.76
N LEU A 125 -12.95 0.27 -33.75
CA LEU A 125 -13.43 0.73 -32.46
C LEU A 125 -13.67 2.25 -32.48
N SER A 126 -14.79 2.69 -31.92
CA SER A 126 -15.07 4.10 -31.63
C SER A 126 -15.25 4.29 -30.12
N GLY A 127 -14.55 5.27 -29.53
CA GLY A 127 -14.58 5.54 -28.09
C GLY A 127 -13.25 6.06 -27.55
N GLU A 128 -13.17 6.25 -26.23
CA GLU A 128 -11.95 6.66 -25.52
C GLU A 128 -11.15 5.43 -25.08
N ILE A 129 -9.85 5.42 -25.35
CA ILE A 129 -8.93 4.41 -24.80
C ILE A 129 -8.51 4.87 -23.41
N LEU A 130 -9.07 4.23 -22.38
CA LEU A 130 -8.65 4.46 -20.99
C LEU A 130 -7.57 3.45 -20.61
N ILE A 131 -6.30 3.87 -20.66
CA ILE A 131 -5.19 3.10 -20.10
C ILE A 131 -5.09 3.44 -18.61
N ARG A 132 -5.52 2.54 -17.74
CA ARG A 132 -5.36 2.68 -16.29
C ARG A 132 -4.00 2.12 -15.86
N SER A 133 -3.11 2.97 -15.34
CA SER A 133 -1.93 2.52 -14.62
C SER A 133 -2.26 2.39 -13.13
N GLY A 134 -2.70 1.21 -12.71
CA GLY A 134 -3.07 0.95 -11.32
C GLY A 134 -3.62 -0.45 -11.17
N GLY A 135 -2.91 -1.27 -10.37
CA GLY A 135 -3.30 -2.63 -10.04
C GLY A 135 -2.88 -3.66 -11.08
N PHE A 136 -1.70 -4.25 -10.92
CA PHE A 136 -1.48 -5.60 -11.44
C PHE A 136 -2.47 -6.52 -10.71
N LEU A 137 -3.62 -6.79 -11.32
CA LEU A 137 -4.53 -7.86 -10.93
C LEU A 137 -3.94 -9.19 -11.41
N ALA A 138 -2.96 -9.69 -10.67
CA ALA A 138 -2.49 -11.08 -10.80
C ALA A 138 -2.23 -11.74 -9.45
N GLU A 139 -2.23 -10.99 -8.36
CA GLU A 139 -2.25 -11.54 -7.01
C GLU A 139 -3.62 -11.25 -6.42
N SER A 140 -4.39 -12.31 -6.15
CA SER A 140 -5.66 -12.16 -5.48
C SER A 140 -5.44 -11.40 -4.18
N ALA A 141 -6.18 -10.31 -3.99
CA ALA A 141 -6.05 -9.45 -2.84
C ALA A 141 -6.13 -10.25 -1.54
N GLU A 142 -5.07 -10.21 -0.72
CA GLU A 142 -5.12 -10.82 0.60
C GLU A 142 -6.22 -10.15 1.43
N LEU A 143 -7.11 -10.95 2.01
CA LEU A 143 -8.21 -10.46 2.82
C LEU A 143 -7.72 -9.60 3.99
N SER A 144 -6.51 -9.86 4.52
CA SER A 144 -5.89 -9.08 5.59
C SER A 144 -5.44 -7.67 5.15
N LYS A 145 -5.24 -7.43 3.85
CA LYS A 145 -4.79 -6.15 3.32
C LYS A 145 -5.93 -5.27 2.81
N LEU A 146 -7.14 -5.83 2.72
CA LEU A 146 -8.35 -5.11 2.31
C LEU A 146 -8.78 -4.09 3.35
N ASN A 147 -9.74 -3.23 2.99
CA ASN A 147 -10.31 -2.23 3.89
C ASN A 147 -9.26 -1.30 4.52
N GLN A 148 -8.33 -0.80 3.69
CA GLN A 148 -7.22 0.07 4.12
C GLN A 148 -6.30 -0.60 5.15
N GLY A 149 -6.11 -1.93 5.05
CA GLY A 149 -5.27 -2.72 5.95
C GLY A 149 -5.94 -3.14 7.27
N ARG A 150 -7.24 -2.87 7.45
CA ARG A 150 -8.01 -3.44 8.57
C ARG A 150 -8.31 -4.94 8.36
N GLY A 151 -8.32 -5.36 7.10
CA GLY A 151 -8.64 -6.72 6.70
C GLY A 151 -10.13 -7.03 6.69
N VAL A 152 -10.45 -8.29 6.45
CA VAL A 152 -11.80 -8.86 6.49
C VAL A 152 -11.91 -9.78 7.69
N GLN A 153 -12.96 -9.61 8.50
CA GLN A 153 -13.23 -10.49 9.62
C GLN A 153 -13.55 -11.92 9.13
N PRO A 154 -12.86 -12.96 9.63
CA PRO A 154 -13.21 -14.34 9.33
C PRO A 154 -14.61 -14.67 9.88
N GLY A 155 -15.43 -15.34 9.08
CA GLY A 155 -16.80 -15.67 9.47
C GLY A 155 -17.58 -16.40 8.39
N SER A 156 -18.90 -16.37 8.47
CA SER A 156 -19.79 -16.94 7.45
C SER A 156 -20.75 -15.88 6.95
N ILE A 157 -21.13 -15.99 5.69
CA ILE A 157 -22.16 -15.15 5.06
C ILE A 157 -23.31 -16.03 4.59
N ARG A 158 -24.53 -15.51 4.58
CA ARG A 158 -25.69 -16.21 4.01
C ARG A 158 -26.09 -15.54 2.71
N ILE A 159 -26.09 -16.30 1.62
CA ILE A 159 -26.56 -15.83 0.31
C ILE A 159 -27.86 -16.54 -0.02
N SER A 160 -28.86 -15.78 -0.49
CA SER A 160 -30.13 -16.31 -0.97
C SER A 160 -30.31 -16.00 -2.46
N ASP A 161 -30.61 -17.02 -3.23
CA ASP A 161 -30.86 -16.91 -4.67
C ASP A 161 -32.31 -16.46 -4.96
N ARG A 162 -32.58 -16.14 -6.22
CA ARG A 162 -33.90 -15.67 -6.65
C ARG A 162 -34.94 -16.79 -6.76
N ALA A 163 -34.52 -18.05 -6.67
CA ALA A 163 -35.41 -19.21 -6.54
C ALA A 163 -35.90 -19.41 -5.10
N GLY A 164 -35.34 -18.66 -4.13
CA GLY A 164 -35.71 -18.73 -2.72
C GLY A 164 -34.85 -19.72 -1.91
N ASN A 165 -33.79 -20.28 -2.49
CA ASN A 165 -32.84 -21.11 -1.76
C ASN A 165 -31.83 -20.22 -1.03
N SER A 166 -31.41 -20.63 0.17
CA SER A 166 -30.37 -19.94 0.93
C SER A 166 -29.24 -20.92 1.28
N ALA A 167 -28.01 -20.42 1.23
CA ALA A 167 -26.83 -21.15 1.69
C ALA A 167 -26.02 -20.28 2.65
N GLN A 168 -25.47 -20.92 3.68
CA GLN A 168 -24.43 -20.33 4.51
C GLN A 168 -23.08 -20.75 3.94
N ILE A 169 -22.26 -19.77 3.56
CA ILE A 169 -20.91 -19.96 3.05
C ILE A 169 -19.93 -19.64 4.18
N ASP A 170 -19.12 -20.63 4.56
CA ASP A 170 -18.06 -20.46 5.55
C ASP A 170 -16.80 -19.89 4.87
N LEU A 171 -16.42 -18.67 5.27
CA LEU A 171 -15.26 -17.94 4.79
C LEU A 171 -14.17 -17.83 5.87
N SER A 172 -14.31 -18.53 7.00
CA SER A 172 -13.36 -18.48 8.12
C SER A 172 -11.94 -18.91 7.74
N LYS A 173 -11.80 -19.68 6.66
CA LYS A 173 -10.53 -20.19 6.13
C LYS A 173 -10.05 -19.47 4.88
N ALA A 174 -10.83 -18.52 4.35
CA ALA A 174 -10.45 -17.78 3.16
C ALA A 174 -9.28 -16.83 3.48
N LYS A 175 -8.30 -16.73 2.59
CA LYS A 175 -7.12 -15.88 2.75
C LYS A 175 -7.07 -14.74 1.75
N ASN A 176 -7.67 -14.91 0.58
CA ASN A 176 -7.72 -13.91 -0.47
C ASN A 176 -9.12 -13.84 -1.12
N ILE A 177 -9.32 -12.89 -2.03
CA ILE A 177 -10.59 -12.71 -2.76
C ILE A 177 -10.96 -13.93 -3.62
N ASP A 178 -9.98 -14.65 -4.14
CA ASP A 178 -10.22 -15.83 -4.99
C ASP A 178 -10.81 -16.97 -4.14
N ASP A 179 -10.32 -17.17 -2.92
CA ASP A 179 -10.90 -18.13 -1.97
C ASP A 179 -12.37 -17.80 -1.68
N VAL A 180 -12.71 -16.50 -1.54
CA VAL A 180 -14.10 -16.05 -1.33
C VAL A 180 -14.96 -16.34 -2.57
N ILE A 181 -14.47 -15.99 -3.76
CA ILE A 181 -15.18 -16.23 -5.02
C ILE A 181 -15.39 -17.72 -5.25
N ASN A 182 -14.37 -18.54 -5.00
CA ASN A 182 -14.44 -19.99 -5.13
C ASN A 182 -15.42 -20.58 -4.12
N ALA A 183 -15.36 -20.18 -2.85
CA ALA A 183 -16.30 -20.64 -1.83
C ALA A 183 -17.77 -20.36 -2.20
N ILE A 184 -18.05 -19.18 -2.77
CA ILE A 184 -19.40 -18.86 -3.26
C ILE A 184 -19.76 -19.72 -4.49
N ASN A 185 -18.86 -19.80 -5.48
CA ASN A 185 -19.12 -20.50 -6.75
C ASN A 185 -19.23 -22.03 -6.61
N GLU A 186 -18.58 -22.63 -5.61
CA GLU A 186 -18.63 -24.06 -5.32
C GLU A 186 -19.90 -24.47 -4.54
N THR A 187 -20.67 -23.49 -4.04
CA THR A 187 -21.88 -23.76 -3.28
C THR A 187 -23.02 -24.20 -4.21
N SER A 188 -23.32 -25.50 -4.24
CA SER A 188 -24.34 -26.09 -5.13
C SER A 188 -25.78 -25.91 -4.66
N SER A 189 -26.02 -25.53 -3.40
CA SER A 189 -27.36 -25.33 -2.82
C SER A 189 -28.02 -24.01 -3.23
N ILE A 190 -27.27 -23.10 -3.87
CA ILE A 190 -27.77 -21.86 -4.46
C ILE A 190 -27.26 -21.75 -5.90
N ARG A 191 -28.01 -21.02 -6.74
CA ARG A 191 -27.61 -20.80 -8.14
C ARG A 191 -27.08 -19.38 -8.33
N VAL A 192 -25.99 -19.05 -7.64
CA VAL A 192 -25.34 -17.73 -7.67
C VAL A 192 -23.88 -17.88 -8.13
N ARG A 193 -23.42 -16.95 -8.96
CA ARG A 193 -22.02 -16.86 -9.40
C ARG A 193 -21.39 -15.54 -8.96
N ALA A 194 -20.29 -15.61 -8.24
CA ALA A 194 -19.46 -14.46 -7.86
C ALA A 194 -18.35 -14.21 -8.90
N THR A 195 -18.11 -12.95 -9.22
CA THR A 195 -17.01 -12.46 -10.08
C THR A 195 -16.49 -11.14 -9.54
N THR A 196 -15.21 -10.79 -9.77
CA THR A 196 -14.72 -9.43 -9.53
C THR A 196 -15.04 -8.51 -10.69
N VAL A 197 -15.34 -7.24 -10.40
CA VAL A 197 -15.55 -6.17 -11.38
C VAL A 197 -14.95 -4.89 -10.82
N GLY A 198 -13.83 -4.45 -11.39
CA GLY A 198 -13.04 -3.38 -10.77
C GLY A 198 -12.64 -3.81 -9.36
N ASP A 199 -12.98 -2.98 -8.37
CA ASP A 199 -12.62 -3.19 -6.96
C ASP A 199 -13.76 -3.81 -6.13
N SER A 200 -14.78 -4.37 -6.79
CA SER A 200 -15.99 -4.89 -6.14
C SER A 200 -16.28 -6.34 -6.55
N ILE A 201 -16.97 -7.07 -5.66
CA ILE A 201 -17.51 -8.40 -5.97
C ILE A 201 -18.92 -8.23 -6.57
N ARG A 202 -19.14 -8.80 -7.75
CA ARG A 202 -20.45 -8.91 -8.40
C ARG A 202 -21.00 -10.32 -8.21
N LEU A 203 -22.23 -10.39 -7.71
CA LEU A 203 -23.03 -11.61 -7.65
C LEU A 203 -24.03 -11.62 -8.80
N THR A 204 -24.10 -12.76 -9.50
CA THR A 204 -25.05 -13.00 -10.59
C THR A 204 -25.86 -14.26 -10.27
N ASP A 205 -27.17 -14.11 -10.10
CA ASP A 205 -28.10 -15.22 -10.05
C ASP A 205 -28.23 -15.86 -11.44
N ILE A 206 -28.05 -17.18 -11.48
CA ILE A 206 -28.18 -18.02 -12.68
C ILE A 206 -29.30 -19.06 -12.51
N SER A 207 -30.17 -18.90 -11.51
CA SER A 207 -31.34 -19.76 -11.30
C SER A 207 -32.40 -19.56 -12.40
N GLY A 208 -32.47 -18.35 -12.96
CA GLY A 208 -33.51 -17.93 -13.91
C GLY A 208 -34.85 -17.60 -13.25
N SER A 209 -34.95 -17.65 -11.92
CA SER A 209 -36.17 -17.37 -11.17
C SER A 209 -36.33 -15.88 -10.82
N THR A 210 -37.55 -15.50 -10.48
CA THR A 210 -37.93 -14.16 -9.99
C THR A 210 -38.77 -14.21 -8.72
N THR A 211 -38.88 -15.39 -8.09
CA THR A 211 -39.73 -15.64 -6.91
C THR A 211 -39.26 -14.86 -5.68
N SER A 212 -37.95 -14.66 -5.52
CA SER A 212 -37.33 -13.92 -4.42
C SER A 212 -36.29 -12.93 -4.93
N ASN A 213 -35.85 -12.04 -4.06
CA ASN A 213 -34.70 -11.16 -4.32
C ASN A 213 -33.39 -11.92 -4.11
N LEU A 214 -32.36 -11.54 -4.88
CA LEU A 214 -30.97 -11.93 -4.60
C LEU A 214 -30.52 -11.17 -3.36
N ARG A 215 -30.17 -11.90 -2.30
CA ARG A 215 -29.91 -11.31 -0.98
C ARG A 215 -28.64 -11.84 -0.33
N VAL A 216 -27.91 -10.98 0.39
CA VAL A 216 -26.77 -11.35 1.24
C VAL A 216 -27.00 -10.83 2.66
N ASP A 217 -26.88 -11.74 3.64
CA ASP A 217 -26.96 -11.44 5.06
C ASP A 217 -25.70 -11.89 5.80
N GLU A 218 -25.41 -11.23 6.92
CA GLU A 218 -24.40 -11.69 7.88
C GLU A 218 -24.89 -12.90 8.66
N VAL A 219 -23.95 -13.73 9.12
CA VAL A 219 -24.23 -14.85 10.02
C VAL A 219 -23.49 -14.67 11.34
N GLY A 220 -24.18 -14.97 12.45
CA GLY A 220 -23.57 -14.99 13.79
C GLY A 220 -23.14 -13.63 14.33
N GLY A 221 -23.67 -12.52 13.80
CA GLY A 221 -23.31 -11.16 14.23
C GLY A 221 -21.94 -10.68 13.76
N GLY A 222 -21.31 -11.39 12.81
CA GLY A 222 -20.07 -10.95 12.18
C GLY A 222 -20.25 -9.81 11.17
N GLU A 223 -19.14 -9.24 10.72
CA GLU A 223 -19.08 -8.20 9.68
C GLU A 223 -18.46 -8.70 8.35
N THR A 224 -18.38 -10.01 8.13
CA THR A 224 -17.70 -10.60 6.98
C THR A 224 -18.32 -10.17 5.64
N ALA A 225 -19.64 -10.14 5.51
CA ALA A 225 -20.28 -9.64 4.29
C ALA A 225 -20.05 -8.13 4.13
N ALA A 226 -19.97 -7.38 5.21
CA ALA A 226 -19.70 -5.93 5.21
C ALA A 226 -18.30 -5.64 4.71
N ASP A 227 -17.31 -6.35 5.24
CA ASP A 227 -15.90 -6.21 4.91
C ASP A 227 -15.58 -6.63 3.47
N LEU A 228 -16.41 -7.50 2.88
CA LEU A 228 -16.36 -7.90 1.47
C LEU A 228 -17.21 -7.00 0.55
N GLY A 229 -17.86 -5.97 1.09
CA GLY A 229 -18.73 -5.07 0.32
C GLY A 229 -20.05 -5.68 -0.14
N LEU A 230 -20.43 -6.86 0.36
CA LEU A 230 -21.63 -7.60 -0.02
C LEU A 230 -22.84 -7.38 0.91
N ARG A 231 -22.64 -6.80 2.09
CA ARG A 231 -23.73 -6.57 3.07
C ARG A 231 -24.79 -5.63 2.52
N GLY A 232 -26.06 -6.00 2.72
CA GLY A 232 -27.21 -5.19 2.30
C GLY A 232 -27.60 -5.39 0.84
N ILE A 233 -26.97 -6.32 0.12
CA ILE A 233 -27.49 -6.77 -1.17
C ILE A 233 -28.88 -7.36 -0.93
N ASN A 234 -29.89 -6.75 -1.54
CA ASN A 234 -31.28 -7.22 -1.59
C ASN A 234 -31.93 -6.65 -2.86
N VAL A 235 -31.71 -7.31 -4.01
CA VAL A 235 -32.11 -6.78 -5.31
C VAL A 235 -33.11 -7.67 -6.02
N SER A 236 -34.07 -7.03 -6.70
CA SER A 236 -35.05 -7.70 -7.56
C SER A 236 -34.53 -7.96 -8.99
N GLY A 237 -33.23 -7.72 -9.25
CA GLY A 237 -32.53 -8.08 -10.47
C GLY A 237 -31.65 -9.34 -10.34
N ASN A 238 -31.19 -9.86 -11.48
CA ASN A 238 -30.31 -11.04 -11.53
C ASN A 238 -28.86 -10.73 -11.15
N THR A 239 -28.50 -9.46 -11.03
CA THR A 239 -27.12 -9.04 -10.76
C THR A 239 -27.12 -8.05 -9.62
N ALA A 240 -26.22 -8.26 -8.65
CA ALA A 240 -25.90 -7.31 -7.60
C ALA A 240 -24.40 -7.00 -7.65
N LEU A 241 -24.05 -5.73 -7.68
CA LEU A 241 -22.66 -5.29 -7.52
C LEU A 241 -22.46 -4.90 -6.05
N GLY A 242 -21.44 -5.47 -5.42
CA GLY A 242 -20.98 -5.08 -4.09
C GLY A 242 -20.29 -3.72 -4.12
N HIS A 243 -19.84 -3.27 -2.95
CA HIS A 243 -19.13 -2.00 -2.78
C HIS A 243 -17.63 -2.17 -3.11
N ASP A 244 -16.93 -1.06 -3.35
CA ASP A 244 -15.46 -1.03 -3.50
C ASP A 244 -14.79 -1.52 -2.21
N ILE A 245 -13.89 -2.50 -2.33
CA ILE A 245 -13.21 -3.21 -1.22
C ILE A 245 -11.77 -2.70 -1.04
N TYR A 246 -11.23 -1.95 -2.01
CA TYR A 246 -9.85 -1.47 -2.02
C TYR A 246 -9.66 -0.05 -1.50
N GLY A 247 -10.70 0.80 -1.54
CA GLY A 247 -10.63 2.16 -1.04
C GLY A 247 -9.62 3.00 -1.83
N THR A 248 -10.10 3.74 -2.82
CA THR A 248 -9.24 4.56 -3.69
C THR A 248 -8.41 5.57 -2.89
N VAL A 249 -7.07 5.52 -3.01
CA VAL A 249 -6.17 6.58 -2.52
C VAL A 249 -6.37 7.81 -3.40
N GLY A 250 -7.07 8.82 -2.89
CA GLY A 250 -7.33 10.09 -3.59
C GLY A 250 -8.79 10.39 -3.84
N ASP A 251 -9.71 9.47 -3.52
CA ASP A 251 -11.09 9.85 -3.29
C ASP A 251 -11.17 10.42 -1.86
N THR A 252 -11.38 11.74 -1.76
CA THR A 252 -11.59 12.43 -0.48
C THR A 252 -12.90 12.04 0.20
N VAL A 253 -13.68 11.14 -0.38
CA VAL A 253 -14.68 10.38 0.36
C VAL A 253 -13.96 9.25 1.09
N ALA A 254 -13.87 9.36 2.41
CA ALA A 254 -13.58 8.21 3.27
C ALA A 254 -14.68 7.14 3.08
N THR A 255 -14.57 6.36 2.01
CA THR A 255 -15.35 5.14 1.72
C THR A 255 -14.72 3.96 2.45
N GLY A 256 -14.34 4.14 3.72
CA GLY A 256 -14.39 2.99 4.61
C GLY A 256 -15.83 2.47 4.54
N LEU A 257 -16.04 1.21 4.15
CA LEU A 257 -17.33 0.56 3.83
C LEU A 257 -18.44 0.69 4.89
N GLN A 258 -18.17 1.38 6.00
CA GLN A 258 -19.14 1.71 7.03
C GLN A 258 -19.67 3.16 6.89
N GLY A 259 -19.12 4.05 6.05
CA GLY A 259 -19.36 5.48 6.21
C GLY A 259 -18.74 6.02 7.51
N ILE A 260 -18.85 7.32 7.78
CA ILE A 260 -18.29 7.91 9.01
C ILE A 260 -19.18 7.51 10.18
N LYS A 261 -18.57 7.16 11.33
CA LYS A 261 -19.34 6.88 12.54
C LYS A 261 -20.13 8.12 12.93
N LEU A 262 -21.40 7.96 13.29
CA LEU A 262 -22.22 9.10 13.70
C LEU A 262 -21.68 9.80 14.95
N SER A 263 -20.88 9.10 15.76
CA SER A 263 -20.15 9.65 16.91
C SER A 263 -19.00 10.58 16.54
N GLU A 264 -18.51 10.51 15.30
CA GLU A 264 -17.37 11.30 14.82
C GLU A 264 -17.81 12.55 14.05
N LEU A 265 -19.11 12.68 13.78
CA LEU A 265 -19.70 13.85 13.12
C LEU A 265 -19.80 15.04 14.07
N ASN A 266 -20.10 16.22 13.53
CA ASN A 266 -20.17 17.49 14.26
C ASN A 266 -18.88 17.78 15.03
N GLY A 267 -17.73 17.66 14.36
CA GLY A 267 -16.42 17.91 14.97
C GLY A 267 -15.98 16.88 16.03
N GLY A 268 -16.62 15.71 16.09
CA GLY A 268 -16.35 14.67 17.10
C GLY A 268 -17.26 14.75 18.33
N ALA A 269 -18.22 15.69 18.37
CA ALA A 269 -19.27 15.69 19.38
C ALA A 269 -20.30 14.57 19.16
N GLY A 270 -20.40 14.08 17.93
CA GLY A 270 -21.34 13.07 17.50
C GLY A 270 -22.77 13.59 17.35
N LEU A 271 -23.62 12.81 16.67
CA LEU A 271 -25.05 13.12 16.53
C LEU A 271 -25.90 12.57 17.69
N GLY A 272 -25.27 11.81 18.61
CA GLY A 272 -25.96 11.09 19.69
C GLY A 272 -26.91 10.01 19.17
N THR A 273 -27.84 9.56 20.01
CA THR A 273 -28.84 8.57 19.61
C THR A 273 -29.80 9.19 18.58
N LEU A 274 -30.00 8.47 17.48
CA LEU A 274 -31.03 8.76 16.49
C LEU A 274 -32.32 8.03 16.87
N GLY A 275 -33.44 8.54 16.37
CA GLY A 275 -34.76 7.93 16.49
C GLY A 275 -35.39 7.78 15.12
N THR A 276 -36.65 8.16 15.00
CA THR A 276 -37.46 7.89 13.81
C THR A 276 -37.69 9.16 13.01
N ILE A 277 -37.51 9.08 11.68
CA ILE A 277 -37.87 10.15 10.76
C ILE A 277 -39.18 9.80 10.04
N GLN A 278 -39.97 10.82 9.73
CA GLN A 278 -41.18 10.75 8.93
C GLN A 278 -40.91 11.35 7.55
N VAL A 279 -41.14 10.58 6.51
CA VAL A 279 -40.95 10.97 5.12
C VAL A 279 -42.30 11.02 4.42
N ARG A 280 -42.59 12.14 3.77
CA ARG A 280 -43.71 12.31 2.84
C ARG A 280 -43.16 12.54 1.45
N THR A 281 -43.50 11.67 0.51
CA THR A 281 -43.10 11.77 -0.89
C THR A 281 -44.10 12.61 -1.68
N SER A 282 -43.69 13.04 -2.87
CA SER A 282 -44.45 13.91 -3.77
C SER A 282 -45.68 13.24 -4.39
N ASN A 283 -45.75 11.90 -4.35
CA ASN A 283 -46.96 11.13 -4.68
C ASN A 283 -47.98 11.05 -3.50
N GLY A 284 -47.65 11.61 -2.33
CA GLY A 284 -48.51 11.63 -1.15
C GLY A 284 -48.33 10.46 -0.19
N ASN A 285 -47.47 9.47 -0.51
CA ASN A 285 -47.13 8.41 0.43
C ASN A 285 -46.41 9.01 1.65
N THR A 286 -46.74 8.49 2.83
CA THR A 286 -46.11 8.84 4.09
C THR A 286 -45.61 7.57 4.76
N GLY A 287 -44.40 7.62 5.28
CA GLY A 287 -43.82 6.49 5.99
C GLY A 287 -42.82 6.91 7.04
N SER A 288 -42.66 6.02 8.01
CA SER A 288 -41.79 6.20 9.17
C SER A 288 -40.56 5.32 8.99
N ILE A 289 -39.37 5.88 9.19
CA ILE A 289 -38.09 5.18 9.06
C ILE A 289 -37.36 5.25 10.40
N ASP A 290 -37.11 4.10 11.01
CA ASP A 290 -36.38 4.01 12.28
C ASP A 290 -34.87 3.98 12.04
N LEU A 291 -34.16 4.98 12.53
CA LEU A 291 -32.71 5.11 12.42
C LEU A 291 -31.99 4.82 13.74
N SER A 292 -32.69 4.34 14.76
CA SER A 292 -32.13 4.12 16.11
C SER A 292 -30.98 3.11 16.15
N ALA A 293 -30.98 2.14 15.23
CA ALA A 293 -29.91 1.15 15.08
C ALA A 293 -28.74 1.63 14.20
N ALA A 294 -28.82 2.81 13.58
CA ALA A 294 -27.77 3.28 12.68
C ALA A 294 -26.56 3.78 13.48
N ALA A 295 -25.38 3.21 13.21
CA ALA A 295 -24.12 3.63 13.85
C ALA A 295 -23.30 4.56 12.95
N THR A 296 -23.59 4.59 11.66
CA THR A 296 -22.78 5.30 10.66
C THR A 296 -23.59 6.01 9.59
N THR A 297 -22.95 6.89 8.82
CA THR A 297 -23.60 7.57 7.68
C THR A 297 -24.10 6.58 6.62
N GLN A 298 -23.42 5.44 6.45
CA GLN A 298 -23.87 4.41 5.49
C GLN A 298 -25.09 3.65 6.01
N ASP A 299 -25.17 3.40 7.33
CA ASP A 299 -26.35 2.77 7.92
C ASP A 299 -27.59 3.65 7.77
N VAL A 300 -27.43 4.98 7.93
CA VAL A 300 -28.51 5.95 7.68
C VAL A 300 -28.95 5.90 6.22
N ILE A 301 -28.02 5.95 5.26
CA ILE A 301 -28.33 5.89 3.82
C ILE A 301 -29.07 4.60 3.48
N ARG A 302 -28.57 3.46 3.97
CA ARG A 302 -29.18 2.14 3.74
C ARG A 302 -30.59 2.08 4.29
N THR A 303 -30.78 2.47 5.55
CA THR A 303 -32.08 2.38 6.20
C THR A 303 -33.13 3.26 5.51
N ILE A 304 -32.71 4.39 4.92
CA ILE A 304 -33.58 5.23 4.11
C ILE A 304 -33.89 4.58 2.75
N ASN A 305 -32.90 4.04 2.05
CA ASN A 305 -33.07 3.39 0.75
C ASN A 305 -33.92 2.11 0.84
N ASP A 306 -33.77 1.35 1.93
CA ASP A 306 -34.49 0.09 2.17
C ASP A 306 -35.88 0.31 2.77
N SER A 307 -36.29 1.56 3.02
CA SER A 307 -37.61 1.90 3.59
C SER A 307 -38.80 1.48 2.71
N GLY A 308 -38.56 1.21 1.42
CA GLY A 308 -39.62 0.89 0.46
C GLY A 308 -40.49 2.09 0.06
N LEU A 309 -40.16 3.30 0.52
CA LEU A 309 -40.93 4.52 0.25
C LEU A 309 -40.66 5.15 -1.12
N GLY A 310 -39.76 4.56 -1.92
CA GLY A 310 -39.39 5.09 -3.24
C GLY A 310 -38.53 6.36 -3.15
N VAL A 311 -37.72 6.48 -2.10
CA VAL A 311 -36.73 7.54 -1.91
C VAL A 311 -35.32 6.99 -2.04
N GLU A 312 -34.40 7.84 -2.49
CA GLU A 312 -32.98 7.55 -2.64
C GLU A 312 -32.18 8.55 -1.79
N ALA A 313 -31.50 8.06 -0.76
CA ALA A 313 -30.51 8.78 0.03
C ALA A 313 -29.10 8.51 -0.51
N ARG A 314 -28.29 9.57 -0.58
CA ARG A 314 -26.86 9.55 -0.89
C ARG A 314 -26.14 10.61 -0.05
N LEU A 315 -24.82 10.61 -0.05
CA LEU A 315 -24.05 11.76 0.44
C LEU A 315 -24.13 12.89 -0.60
N ASN A 316 -24.14 14.14 -0.13
CA ASN A 316 -24.07 15.30 -1.00
C ASN A 316 -22.62 15.53 -1.49
N ASP A 317 -22.47 16.12 -2.67
CA ASP A 317 -21.16 16.41 -3.27
C ASP A 317 -20.45 17.59 -2.58
N ASN A 318 -21.23 18.41 -1.85
CA ASN A 318 -20.78 19.64 -1.21
C ASN A 318 -20.77 19.50 0.32
N SER A 319 -19.72 18.86 0.84
CA SER A 319 -19.37 18.86 2.27
C SER A 319 -19.98 17.76 3.15
N GLY A 320 -20.41 16.63 2.59
CA GLY A 320 -20.61 15.40 3.37
C GLY A 320 -21.87 15.32 4.25
N GLY A 321 -22.89 16.11 3.93
CA GLY A 321 -24.27 15.94 4.39
C GLY A 321 -25.05 14.90 3.57
N PHE A 322 -26.33 14.69 3.88
CA PHE A 322 -27.19 13.76 3.13
C PHE A 322 -28.02 14.47 2.06
N ARG A 323 -28.08 13.88 0.87
CA ARG A 323 -29.01 14.25 -0.20
C ARG A 323 -30.08 13.18 -0.31
N ILE A 324 -31.35 13.59 -0.31
CA ILE A 324 -32.49 12.67 -0.45
C ILE A 324 -33.30 13.06 -1.67
N ARG A 325 -33.53 12.10 -2.57
CA ARG A 325 -34.26 12.26 -3.83
C ARG A 325 -35.49 11.37 -3.85
N ASP A 326 -36.60 11.93 -4.31
CA ASP A 326 -37.85 11.20 -4.50
C ASP A 326 -37.94 10.60 -5.91
N LEU A 327 -38.12 9.27 -5.99
CA LEU A 327 -38.25 8.52 -7.24
C LEU A 327 -39.71 8.23 -7.64
N THR A 328 -40.69 8.52 -6.78
CA THR A 328 -42.09 8.08 -6.91
C THR A 328 -42.92 8.74 -8.02
N GLY A 329 -42.43 9.82 -8.65
CA GLY A 329 -43.03 10.33 -9.89
C GLY A 329 -44.07 11.45 -9.75
N GLY A 330 -44.59 11.71 -8.54
CA GLY A 330 -45.71 12.64 -8.33
C GLY A 330 -45.31 14.12 -8.28
N ASN A 331 -46.20 15.02 -8.70
CA ASN A 331 -46.01 16.48 -8.63
C ASN A 331 -47.06 17.18 -7.75
N ALA A 332 -47.95 16.42 -7.10
CA ALA A 332 -49.10 16.96 -6.38
C ALA A 332 -48.78 17.36 -4.92
N ASN A 333 -47.72 16.81 -4.35
CA ASN A 333 -47.28 17.08 -2.98
C ASN A 333 -45.80 17.47 -2.94
N THR A 334 -45.40 18.15 -1.87
CA THR A 334 -43.99 18.46 -1.58
C THR A 334 -43.31 17.28 -0.90
N LEU A 335 -42.02 17.07 -1.19
CA LEU A 335 -41.18 16.15 -0.43
C LEU A 335 -40.91 16.79 0.94
N SER A 336 -41.30 16.13 2.03
CA SER A 336 -41.01 16.61 3.38
C SER A 336 -40.40 15.52 4.24
N ILE A 337 -39.34 15.86 4.97
CA ILE A 337 -38.71 14.99 5.94
C ILE A 337 -38.73 15.71 7.28
N THR A 338 -39.36 15.09 8.27
CA THR A 338 -39.51 15.63 9.62
C THR A 338 -39.21 14.54 10.64
N SER A 339 -39.05 14.89 11.90
CA SER A 339 -38.97 13.94 13.00
C SER A 339 -39.70 14.49 14.20
N THR A 340 -40.26 13.60 15.03
CA THR A 340 -40.89 14.00 16.30
C THR A 340 -39.84 14.41 17.33
N ASP A 341 -38.62 13.89 17.19
CA ASP A 341 -37.42 14.24 17.94
C ASP A 341 -36.49 15.17 17.13
N SER A 342 -35.22 15.28 17.55
CA SER A 342 -34.20 16.08 16.84
C SER A 342 -33.46 15.32 15.73
N THR A 343 -33.84 14.08 15.40
CA THR A 343 -33.10 13.20 14.46
C THR A 343 -32.96 13.81 13.07
N ALA A 344 -34.06 14.27 12.47
CA ALA A 344 -34.01 14.88 11.14
C ALA A 344 -33.16 16.16 11.13
N SER A 345 -33.18 16.93 12.22
CA SER A 345 -32.37 18.15 12.37
C SER A 345 -30.89 17.82 12.56
N LYS A 346 -30.55 16.81 13.36
CA LYS A 346 -29.18 16.32 13.58
C LYS A 346 -28.55 15.77 12.29
N LEU A 347 -29.35 15.10 11.47
CA LEU A 347 -28.93 14.61 10.15
C LEU A 347 -28.94 15.72 9.08
N GLY A 348 -29.33 16.95 9.43
CA GLY A 348 -29.35 18.09 8.51
C GLY A 348 -30.42 18.01 7.42
N ILE A 349 -31.36 17.07 7.50
CA ILE A 349 -32.37 16.76 6.47
C ILE A 349 -33.79 17.21 6.82
N ASN A 350 -34.00 17.84 7.97
CA ASN A 350 -35.31 18.40 8.37
C ASN A 350 -35.68 19.57 7.45
N SER A 351 -36.44 19.29 6.39
CA SER A 351 -36.76 20.25 5.34
C SER A 351 -37.98 19.81 4.53
N THR A 352 -38.59 20.80 3.87
CA THR A 352 -39.67 20.60 2.89
C THR A 352 -39.24 21.22 1.57
N SER A 353 -39.26 20.43 0.50
CA SER A 353 -38.88 20.85 -0.85
C SER A 353 -40.08 20.78 -1.78
N THR A 354 -40.29 21.83 -2.58
CA THR A 354 -41.23 21.83 -3.71
C THR A 354 -40.69 21.02 -4.89
N GLY A 355 -39.38 20.76 -4.91
CA GLY A 355 -38.74 19.84 -5.82
C GLY A 355 -38.69 18.42 -5.28
N ARG A 356 -38.08 17.52 -6.05
CA ARG A 356 -37.93 16.10 -5.70
C ARG A 356 -36.64 15.79 -4.97
N VAL A 357 -35.95 16.81 -4.48
CA VAL A 357 -34.64 16.69 -3.85
C VAL A 357 -34.61 17.57 -2.60
N ILE A 358 -34.14 16.99 -1.50
CA ILE A 358 -33.71 17.69 -0.29
C ILE A 358 -32.20 17.52 -0.20
N ASP A 359 -31.49 18.63 -0.24
CA ASP A 359 -30.06 18.69 0.06
C ASP A 359 -29.88 19.08 1.52
N GLY A 360 -29.36 18.15 2.31
CA GLY A 360 -29.13 18.32 3.73
C GLY A 360 -27.91 19.19 4.02
N LYS A 361 -27.88 19.75 5.24
CA LYS A 361 -26.76 20.56 5.73
C LYS A 361 -25.50 19.70 5.92
N ASP A 362 -24.34 20.35 5.86
CA ASP A 362 -23.05 19.76 6.23
C ASP A 362 -23.11 19.23 7.68
N LEU A 363 -22.56 18.03 7.88
CA LEU A 363 -22.53 17.33 9.17
C LEU A 363 -21.22 17.53 9.93
N GLY A 364 -20.38 18.48 9.52
CA GLY A 364 -19.18 18.89 10.25
C GLY A 364 -18.17 17.76 10.35
N ARG A 365 -17.79 17.17 9.21
CA ARG A 365 -16.85 16.05 9.16
C ARG A 365 -15.46 16.49 9.63
N PRO A 366 -14.80 15.76 10.55
CA PRO A 366 -13.43 16.05 10.90
C PRO A 366 -12.51 15.65 9.74
N ILE A 367 -12.19 16.61 8.87
CA ILE A 367 -11.17 16.45 7.81
C ILE A 367 -9.77 16.39 8.46
N ILE A 368 -9.65 16.90 9.68
CA ILE A 368 -8.40 17.02 10.44
C ILE A 368 -8.68 16.53 11.87
N ASN A 369 -7.84 15.63 12.37
CA ASN A 369 -7.89 15.14 13.75
C ASN A 369 -6.60 15.52 14.49
N LEU A 370 -6.55 15.25 15.80
CA LEU A 370 -5.41 15.58 16.65
C LEU A 370 -4.09 14.91 16.18
N ASN A 371 -4.17 13.77 15.49
CA ASN A 371 -3.01 13.04 14.99
C ASN A 371 -2.61 13.45 13.56
N THR A 372 -3.42 14.27 12.87
CA THR A 372 -3.09 14.74 11.52
C THR A 372 -1.81 15.56 11.56
N LYS A 373 -0.86 15.24 10.68
CA LYS A 373 0.42 15.94 10.60
C LYS A 373 0.25 17.27 9.89
N LEU A 374 1.02 18.28 10.30
CA LEU A 374 1.02 19.58 9.66
C LEU A 374 1.47 19.50 8.19
N ALA A 375 2.31 18.53 7.83
CA ALA A 375 2.71 18.24 6.45
C ALA A 375 1.56 17.71 5.57
N GLU A 376 0.53 17.08 6.16
CA GLU A 376 -0.61 16.52 5.41
C GLU A 376 -1.66 17.59 5.07
N LEU A 377 -1.56 18.78 5.70
CA LEU A 377 -2.48 19.89 5.48
C LEU A 377 -2.32 20.50 4.07
N ARG A 378 -3.36 21.21 3.61
CA ARG A 378 -3.41 21.87 2.29
C ARG A 378 -3.19 20.91 1.10
N GLN A 379 -3.79 19.72 1.18
CA GLN A 379 -3.68 18.65 0.18
C GLN A 379 -2.24 18.11 0.07
N GLY A 380 -1.58 17.84 1.21
CA GLY A 380 -0.21 17.32 1.24
C GLY A 380 0.88 18.35 0.87
N ARG A 381 0.52 19.62 0.65
CA ARG A 381 1.51 20.71 0.51
C ARG A 381 2.12 21.13 1.85
N GLY A 382 1.48 20.74 2.95
CA GLY A 382 1.89 21.03 4.31
C GLY A 382 1.84 22.51 4.67
N ILE A 383 2.33 22.77 5.88
CA ILE A 383 2.65 24.12 6.37
C ILE A 383 4.17 24.29 6.32
N SER A 384 4.62 25.45 5.84
CA SER A 384 6.05 25.78 5.83
C SER A 384 6.58 25.91 7.26
N PRO A 385 7.79 25.40 7.55
CA PRO A 385 8.45 25.64 8.84
C PRO A 385 8.61 27.13 9.12
N GLY A 386 8.44 27.52 10.37
CA GLY A 386 8.49 28.93 10.78
C GLY A 386 8.05 29.12 12.23
N SER A 387 7.74 30.36 12.60
CA SER A 387 7.09 30.66 13.89
C SER A 387 5.82 31.45 13.67
N ILE A 388 4.78 31.11 14.43
CA ILE A 388 3.55 31.87 14.49
C ILE A 388 3.54 32.70 15.77
N ARG A 389 3.23 33.99 15.64
CA ARG A 389 3.01 34.87 16.80
C ARG A 389 1.52 34.96 17.08
N ILE A 390 1.14 34.60 18.30
CA ILE A 390 -0.24 34.64 18.78
C ILE A 390 -0.34 35.72 19.85
N SER A 391 -1.39 36.52 19.83
CA SER A 391 -1.68 37.53 20.85
C SER A 391 -3.06 37.29 21.46
N ASP A 392 -3.18 37.42 22.77
CA ASP A 392 -4.48 37.33 23.46
C ASP A 392 -5.19 38.69 23.58
N SER A 393 -6.43 38.66 24.07
CA SER A 393 -7.25 39.87 24.29
C SER A 393 -6.71 40.80 25.37
N THR A 394 -5.69 40.38 26.13
CA THR A 394 -5.00 41.20 27.13
C THR A 394 -3.76 41.89 26.56
N GLY A 395 -3.43 41.63 25.29
CA GLY A 395 -2.29 42.21 24.59
C GLY A 395 -0.98 41.46 24.79
N LYS A 396 -0.98 40.32 25.49
CA LYS A 396 0.20 39.46 25.66
C LYS A 396 0.41 38.66 24.38
N SER A 397 1.67 38.53 23.93
CA SER A 397 2.03 37.71 22.76
C SER A 397 2.94 36.54 23.13
N ALA A 398 2.77 35.41 22.43
CA ALA A 398 3.70 34.29 22.46
C ALA A 398 4.05 33.85 21.04
N ASN A 399 5.29 33.40 20.85
CA ASN A 399 5.73 32.77 19.61
C ASN A 399 5.66 31.25 19.77
N VAL A 400 4.99 30.57 18.85
CA VAL A 400 4.96 29.12 18.76
C VAL A 400 5.78 28.70 17.55
N ALA A 401 6.83 27.93 17.78
CA ALA A 401 7.71 27.42 16.75
C ALA A 401 7.07 26.21 16.04
N LEU A 402 7.16 26.20 14.72
CA LEU A 402 6.76 25.11 13.82
C LEU A 402 8.03 24.46 13.24
N GLU A 403 8.92 24.02 14.13
CA GLU A 403 10.17 23.37 13.76
C GLU A 403 9.88 21.88 13.51
N ASP A 404 10.13 21.42 12.28
CA ASP A 404 9.82 20.08 11.77
C ASP A 404 8.33 19.78 11.51
N THR A 405 7.75 20.43 10.49
CA THR A 405 6.36 20.22 10.07
C THR A 405 6.07 18.82 9.49
N GLN A 406 7.10 17.98 9.27
CA GLN A 406 6.96 16.59 8.81
C GLN A 406 6.56 15.64 9.94
N GLN A 407 6.86 15.98 11.20
CA GLN A 407 6.50 15.18 12.37
C GLN A 407 5.51 15.88 13.30
N LEU A 408 5.38 17.20 13.21
CA LEU A 408 4.47 17.95 14.07
C LEU A 408 3.01 17.62 13.75
N THR A 409 2.27 17.19 14.77
CA THR A 409 0.83 16.91 14.70
C THR A 409 0.00 18.10 15.18
N ILE A 410 -1.28 18.14 14.81
CA ILE A 410 -2.20 19.19 15.30
C ILE A 410 -2.26 19.17 16.84
N ASN A 411 -2.21 17.99 17.48
CA ASN A 411 -2.19 17.87 18.94
C ASN A 411 -1.00 18.60 19.57
N GLN A 412 0.20 18.41 19.00
CA GLN A 412 1.42 19.05 19.48
C GLN A 412 1.37 20.56 19.28
N LEU A 413 0.81 21.02 18.15
CA LEU A 413 0.57 22.44 17.91
C LEU A 413 -0.38 23.04 18.95
N LEU A 414 -1.55 22.43 19.17
CA LEU A 414 -2.55 22.92 20.13
C LEU A 414 -2.03 22.90 21.56
N THR A 415 -1.28 21.86 21.93
CA THR A 415 -0.62 21.77 23.24
C THR A 415 0.41 22.89 23.41
N GLY A 416 1.21 23.17 22.38
CA GLY A 416 2.16 24.29 22.39
C GLY A 416 1.48 25.65 22.53
N ILE A 417 0.32 25.84 21.89
CA ILE A 417 -0.48 27.06 22.01
C ILE A 417 -1.10 27.19 23.41
N ASN A 418 -1.72 26.13 23.93
CA ASN A 418 -2.35 26.14 25.25
C ASN A 418 -1.34 26.30 26.40
N ASN A 419 -0.11 25.82 26.21
CA ASN A 419 0.98 25.96 27.18
C ASN A 419 1.78 27.27 27.01
N SER A 420 1.41 28.15 26.09
CA SER A 420 2.13 29.41 25.82
C SER A 420 1.96 30.48 26.91
N GLY A 421 1.13 30.23 27.92
CA GLY A 421 0.85 31.16 29.02
C GLY A 421 0.01 32.36 28.61
N LEU A 422 -0.69 32.27 27.47
CA LEU A 422 -1.72 33.22 27.01
C LEU A 422 -3.09 32.85 27.57
N SER A 423 -3.97 33.84 27.76
CA SER A 423 -5.34 33.62 28.25
C SER A 423 -6.29 33.16 27.11
N LEU A 424 -5.96 32.05 26.48
CA LEU A 424 -6.71 31.48 25.37
C LEU A 424 -6.78 29.95 25.46
N THR A 425 -7.75 29.35 24.78
CA THR A 425 -7.87 27.90 24.61
C THR A 425 -7.98 27.60 23.14
N ALA A 426 -7.01 26.87 22.61
CA ALA A 426 -6.98 26.38 21.25
C ALA A 426 -7.45 24.92 21.21
N SER A 427 -8.43 24.65 20.35
CA SER A 427 -9.01 23.33 20.10
C SER A 427 -9.42 23.20 18.64
N ILE A 428 -9.54 21.97 18.15
CA ILE A 428 -10.12 21.70 16.82
C ILE A 428 -11.65 21.67 16.96
N ASN A 429 -12.37 22.33 16.05
CA ASN A 429 -13.83 22.22 15.90
C ASN A 429 -14.66 22.57 17.16
N ALA A 430 -14.22 23.54 17.96
CA ALA A 430 -14.98 24.03 19.12
C ALA A 430 -16.25 24.79 18.73
#